data_AF-A0A8X6QHS6-F1
#
_entry.id   AF-A0A8X6QHS6-F1
#
_cell.length_a   1.000
_cell.length_b   1.000
_cell.length_c   1.000
_cell.angle_alpha   90.00
_cell.angle_beta   90.00
_cell.angle_gamma   90.00
#
_symmetry.space_group_name_H-M   'P 1'
#
loop_
_entity.id
_entity.type
_entity.pdbx_description
1 polymer ?
#
loop_
_entity_poly.entity_id
_entity_poly.type
_entity_poly.pdbx_seq_one_letter_code
_entity_poly.pdbx_strand_id
1 'polypeptide(L)' 'MEIITAVLIGSLLAVVLLWLLLGREKRNTLPGPYGVPILGYIPFMGSKPYVTFQELAKRYGPVYTVQMQK' A
#
# COMPACT_ATOMS: atom_id res chain seq x y z
N MET A 1 -16.81 28.43 7.80
CA MET A 1 -16.89 26.96 7.83
C MET A 1 -16.49 26.34 6.49
N GLU A 2 -17.00 26.85 5.36
CA GLU A 2 -16.71 26.34 4.02
C GLU A 2 -15.23 26.43 3.60
N ILE A 3 -14.54 27.50 3.98
CA ILE A 3 -13.10 27.66 3.67
C ILE A 3 -12.27 26.61 4.44
N ILE A 4 -12.62 26.35 5.70
CA ILE A 4 -11.90 25.38 6.55
C ILE A 4 -12.10 23.96 6.00
N THR A 5 -13.33 23.61 5.58
CA THR A 5 -13.61 22.30 4.97
C THR A 5 -12.91 22.14 3.63
N ALA A 6 -12.87 23.18 2.79
CA ALA A 6 -12.16 23.14 1.52
C ALA A 6 -10.65 22.94 1.69
N VAL A 7 -10.03 23.63 2.66
CA VAL A 7 -8.60 23.47 2.98
C VAL A 7 -8.31 22.07 3.53
N LEU A 8 -9.16 21.54 4.41
CA LEU A 8 -9.01 20.18 4.95
C LEU A 8 -9.06 19.13 3.84
N ILE A 9 -10.08 19.20 2.98
CA ILE A 9 -10.24 18.25 1.85
C ILE A 9 -9.07 18.37 0.87
N GLY A 10 -8.65 19.58 0.54
CA GLY A 10 -7.49 19.83 -0.32
C GLY A 10 -6.21 19.23 0.25
N SER A 11 -5.97 19.39 1.57
CA SER A 11 -4.80 18.81 2.23
C SER A 11 -4.85 17.27 2.24
N LEU A 12 -6.02 16.69 2.48
CA LEU A 12 -6.21 15.24 2.50
C LEU A 12 -5.95 14.64 1.12
N LEU A 13 -6.51 15.26 0.08
CA LEU A 13 -6.29 14.85 -1.31
C LEU A 13 -4.81 14.98 -1.71
N ALA A 14 -4.16 16.08 -1.34
CA ALA A 14 -2.73 16.29 -1.62
C ALA A 14 -1.86 15.22 -0.96
N VAL A 15 -2.16 14.85 0.30
CA VAL A 15 -1.45 13.78 1.02
C VAL A 15 -1.67 12.43 0.33
N VAL A 16 -2.90 12.10 -0.09
CA VAL A 16 -3.20 10.85 -0.82
C VAL A 16 -2.51 10.81 -2.18
N LEU A 17 -2.48 11.93 -2.91
CA LEU A 17 -1.77 12.05 -4.19
C LEU A 17 -0.26 11.87 -4.00
N LEU A 18 0.33 12.53 -2.99
CA LEU A 18 1.73 12.33 -2.62
C LEU A 18 2.01 10.86 -2.27
N TRP A 19 1.11 10.18 -1.54
CA TRP A 19 1.26 8.75 -1.23
C TRP A 19 1.27 7.86 -2.49
N LEU A 20 0.40 8.14 -3.46
CA LEU A 20 0.36 7.40 -4.72
C LEU A 20 1.60 7.65 -5.60
N LEU A 21 2.16 8.86 -5.52
CA LEU A 21 3.35 9.23 -6.28
C LEU A 21 4.63 8.68 -5.66
N LEU A 22 4.80 8.76 -4.33
CA LEU A 22 6.05 8.44 -3.65
C LEU A 22 6.34 6.94 -3.54
N GLY A 23 5.34 6.07 -3.36
CA GLY A 23 5.66 4.65 -3.20
C GLY A 23 5.88 3.90 -4.53
N ARG A 24 5.91 4.60 -5.68
CA ARG A 24 6.37 4.03 -6.96
C ARG A 24 7.90 3.93 -7.03
N GLU A 25 8.52 3.37 -6.01
CA GLU A 25 9.94 3.04 -6.09
C GLU A 25 10.11 1.78 -6.96
N LYS A 26 10.34 2.00 -8.26
CA LYS A 26 10.79 0.96 -9.20
C LYS A 26 12.24 0.61 -8.89
N ARG A 27 12.49 -0.13 -7.81
CA ARG A 27 13.65 -1.02 -7.80
C ARG A 27 13.26 -2.28 -8.59
N ASN A 28 14.23 -2.92 -9.21
CA ASN A 28 14.07 -4.12 -10.02
C ASN A 28 13.70 -5.33 -9.13
N THR A 29 12.58 -5.22 -8.41
CA THR A 29 12.13 -6.13 -7.38
C THR A 29 11.07 -7.05 -7.96
N LEU A 30 11.01 -8.27 -7.42
CA LEU A 30 9.99 -9.25 -7.77
C LEU A 30 8.59 -8.62 -7.67
N PRO A 31 7.66 -9.00 -8.57
CA PRO A 31 6.29 -8.47 -8.55
C PRO A 31 5.67 -8.71 -7.17
N GLY A 32 4.88 -7.75 -6.68
CA GLY A 32 4.39 -7.80 -5.31
C GLY A 32 3.25 -6.80 -5.07
N PRO A 33 2.35 -7.09 -4.12
CA PRO A 33 1.29 -6.16 -3.78
C PRO A 33 1.86 -4.89 -3.14
N TYR A 34 1.18 -3.78 -3.41
CA TYR A 34 1.53 -2.49 -2.85
C TYR A 34 1.00 -2.35 -1.42
N GLY A 35 1.85 -1.95 -0.49
CA GLY A 35 1.49 -1.68 0.89
C GLY A 35 1.25 -0.20 1.16
N VAL A 36 0.63 0.13 2.29
CA VAL A 36 0.60 1.51 2.78
C VAL A 36 2.00 1.93 3.26
N PRO A 37 2.40 3.20 3.13
CA PRO A 37 3.78 3.62 3.40
C PRO A 37 4.27 3.36 4.84
N ILE A 38 3.36 3.32 5.83
CA ILE A 38 3.72 3.16 7.25
C ILE A 38 3.53 1.73 7.76
N LEU A 39 2.52 0.99 7.28
CA LEU A 39 2.21 -0.37 7.75
C LEU A 39 2.54 -1.46 6.71
N GLY A 40 2.94 -1.09 5.50
CA GLY A 40 3.14 -2.01 4.40
C GLY A 40 1.83 -2.74 4.05
N TYR A 41 1.92 -4.03 3.81
CA TYR A 41 0.77 -4.88 3.45
C TYR A 41 0.08 -5.54 4.67
N ILE A 42 0.56 -5.28 5.89
CA ILE A 42 0.04 -5.86 7.13
C ILE A 42 -1.47 -5.66 7.33
N PRO A 43 -2.06 -4.45 7.16
CA PRO A 43 -3.49 -4.27 7.41
C PRO A 43 -4.40 -5.07 6.45
N PHE A 44 -3.86 -5.55 5.33
CA PHE A 44 -4.60 -6.35 4.34
C PHE A 44 -4.46 -7.86 4.55
N MET A 45 -3.63 -8.28 5.52
CA MET A 45 -3.26 -9.67 5.76
C MET A 45 -4.25 -10.43 6.67
N GLY A 46 -5.16 -9.69 7.33
CA GLY A 46 -6.23 -10.22 8.17
C GLY A 46 -5.74 -11.12 9.32
N SER A 47 -6.66 -11.87 9.93
CA SER A 47 -6.34 -12.80 11.03
C SER A 47 -5.62 -14.09 10.56
N LYS A 48 -5.60 -14.34 9.24
CA LYS A 48 -5.03 -15.57 8.65
C LYS A 48 -4.04 -15.24 7.52
N PRO A 49 -2.82 -14.80 7.87
CA PRO A 49 -1.82 -14.35 6.89
C PRO A 49 -1.48 -15.36 5.80
N TYR A 50 -1.46 -16.64 6.16
CA TYR A 50 -1.14 -17.74 5.24
C TYR A 50 -2.12 -17.86 4.07
N VAL A 51 -3.40 -17.50 4.27
CA VAL A 51 -4.41 -17.48 3.19
C VAL A 51 -4.09 -16.35 2.22
N THR A 52 -3.81 -15.16 2.75
CA THR A 52 -3.42 -14.00 1.94
C THR A 52 -2.15 -14.29 1.15
N PHE A 53 -1.13 -14.91 1.75
CA PHE A 53 0.08 -15.31 1.04
C PHE A 53 -0.18 -16.35 -0.06
N GLN A 54 -1.11 -17.29 0.16
CA GLN A 54 -1.50 -18.25 -0.87
C GLN A 54 -2.19 -17.56 -2.06
N GLU A 55 -3.05 -16.58 -1.80
CA GLU A 55 -3.68 -15.78 -2.86
C GLU A 55 -2.67 -14.92 -3.62
N LEU A 56 -1.72 -14.32 -2.91
CA LEU A 56 -0.62 -13.57 -3.52
C LEU A 56 0.26 -14.47 -4.39
N ALA A 57 0.55 -15.70 -3.95
CA ALA A 57 1.28 -16.68 -4.75
C ALA A 57 0.54 -17.07 -6.04
N LYS A 58 -0.80 -17.18 -5.99
CA LYS A 58 -1.63 -17.42 -7.19
C LYS A 58 -1.59 -16.25 -8.17
N ARG A 59 -1.47 -15.00 -7.66
CA ARG A 59 -1.50 -13.79 -8.49
C ARG A 59 -0.12 -13.41 -9.06
N TYR A 60 0.92 -13.51 -8.25
CA TYR A 60 2.27 -13.03 -8.59
C TYR A 60 3.26 -14.16 -8.90
N GLY A 61 2.89 -15.41 -8.65
CA GLY A 61 3.72 -16.59 -8.89
C GLY A 61 4.43 -17.10 -7.63
N PRO A 62 5.30 -18.11 -7.78
CA PRO A 62 5.95 -18.78 -6.65
C PRO A 62 6.92 -17.89 -5.87
N VAL A 63 7.39 -16.78 -6.47
CA VAL A 63 8.32 -15.84 -5.85
C VAL A 63 7.81 -14.41 -6.06
N TYR A 64 7.49 -13.72 -4.97
CA TYR A 64 6.95 -12.36 -4.97
C TYR A 64 7.48 -11.54 -3.77
N THR A 65 7.40 -10.21 -3.87
CA THR A 65 7.81 -9.30 -2.77
C THR A 65 6.58 -8.88 -1.97
N VAL A 66 6.68 -8.80 -0.64
CA VAL A 66 5.68 -8.14 0.20
C VAL A 66 6.36 -7.05 1.01
N GLN A 67 5.85 -5.83 0.95
CA GLN A 67 6.31 -4.78 1.86
C GLN A 67 5.74 -5.04 3.25
N MET A 68 6.62 -5.39 4.18
CA MET A 68 6.33 -5.37 5.62
C MET A 68 7.07 -4.17 6.20
N GLN A 69 6.32 -3.24 6.79
CA GLN A 69 6.93 -2.16 7.57
C GLN A 69 7.13 -2.66 9.00
N LYS A 70 8.22 -2.23 9.65
CA LYS A 70 8.61 -2.64 11.01
C LYS A 70 7.84 -1.87 12.07
#